data_AF-A0AB38SC36-F1
#
_entry.id   AF-A0AB38SC36-F1
#
_cell.length_a   1.000
_cell.length_b   1.000
_cell.length_c   1.000
_cell.angle_alpha   90.00
_cell.angle_beta   90.00
_cell.angle_gamma   90.00
#
_symmetry.space_group_name_H-M   'P 1'
#
loop_
_entity.id
_entity.type
_entity.pdbx_description
1 polymer ?
#
loop_
_entity_poly.entity_id
_entity_poly.type
_entity_poly.pdbx_seq_one_letter_code
_entity_poly.pdbx_strand_id
1 'polypeptide(L)'
;MSGIDLEFEFERTGLPRTALAAFLGLDNALISRLSDGRRSWKPHEYKRARSFFDLVPQGSGPLVKRLRRRDTRQLIGPTLAEALINLGHRAAFGILFRAVSEGAAELRADQIVALCRKFNIDLAHLMTGRGIRMGAWPGDELTLINYEEACRRDEGNAFANSDVGGDRKRSRRAKVAKFADRESLADRITACEPFIVMDDELEPRYRRGETIYIDGSARECRYGDDVVMSRDGGDAVIGMLSAADSETVLIETPSRGRISVPVAEIVSMRRISFTER
;
A
#
# COMPACT_ATOMS: atom_id res chain seq x y z
N MET A 1 28.34 5.89 -7.60
CA MET A 1 27.21 5.20 -6.93
C MET A 1 26.69 4.15 -7.89
N SER A 2 26.63 2.88 -7.51
CA SER A 2 25.99 1.85 -8.33
C SER A 2 24.52 2.22 -8.52
N GLY A 3 24.10 2.41 -9.78
CA GLY A 3 22.70 2.65 -10.12
C GLY A 3 21.84 1.47 -9.72
N ILE A 4 20.55 1.72 -9.44
CA ILE A 4 19.56 0.64 -9.39
C ILE A 4 19.38 0.14 -10.82
N ASP A 5 19.58 -1.16 -11.05
CA ASP A 5 19.17 -1.80 -12.29
C ASP A 5 17.64 -1.97 -12.26
N LEU A 6 16.94 -1.04 -12.91
CA LEU A 6 15.48 -1.00 -12.90
C LEU A 6 14.87 -2.23 -13.56
N GLU A 7 15.46 -2.75 -14.62
CA GLU A 7 14.93 -3.91 -15.34
C GLU A 7 15.01 -5.16 -14.47
N PHE A 8 16.15 -5.36 -13.81
CA PHE A 8 16.30 -6.42 -12.82
C PHE A 8 15.28 -6.28 -11.68
N GLU A 9 15.09 -5.09 -11.12
CA GLU A 9 14.15 -4.88 -10.01
C GLU A 9 12.68 -5.06 -10.42
N PHE A 10 12.27 -4.63 -11.62
CA PHE A 10 10.93 -4.90 -12.14
C PHE A 10 10.68 -6.38 -12.39
N GLU A 11 11.68 -7.10 -12.88
CA GLU A 11 11.60 -8.54 -13.09
C GLU A 11 11.50 -9.30 -11.75
N ARG A 12 12.35 -8.93 -10.78
CA ARG A 12 12.42 -9.51 -9.44
C ARG A 12 11.14 -9.30 -8.65
N THR A 13 10.66 -8.06 -8.61
CA THR A 13 9.51 -7.70 -7.78
C THR A 13 8.18 -7.99 -8.45
N GLY A 14 8.13 -8.06 -9.78
CA GLY A 14 6.87 -8.16 -10.49
C GLY A 14 6.02 -6.89 -10.38
N LEU A 15 6.53 -5.75 -9.91
CA LEU A 15 5.79 -4.48 -9.91
C LEU A 15 5.82 -3.83 -11.30
N PRO A 16 4.73 -3.18 -11.76
CA PRO A 16 4.71 -2.53 -13.06
C PRO A 16 5.47 -1.20 -13.03
N ARG A 17 6.05 -0.79 -14.18
CA ARG A 17 6.75 0.52 -14.31
C ARG A 17 5.85 1.69 -13.95
N THR A 18 4.56 1.59 -14.28
CA THR A 18 3.54 2.59 -13.93
C THR A 18 3.36 2.77 -12.43
N ALA A 19 3.58 1.73 -11.62
CA ALA A 19 3.52 1.85 -10.17
C ALA A 19 4.74 2.59 -9.62
N LEU A 20 5.93 2.36 -10.17
CA LEU A 20 7.11 3.17 -9.81
C LEU A 20 6.94 4.62 -10.24
N ALA A 21 6.41 4.86 -11.45
CA ALA A 21 6.12 6.19 -11.99
C ALA A 21 5.18 6.95 -11.05
N ALA A 22 4.04 6.36 -10.70
CA ALA A 22 3.09 6.93 -9.74
C ALA A 22 3.75 7.14 -8.36
N PHE A 23 4.48 6.14 -7.86
CA PHE A 23 5.14 6.23 -6.55
C PHE A 23 6.17 7.36 -6.47
N LEU A 24 6.90 7.62 -7.56
CA LEU A 24 7.89 8.70 -7.61
C LEU A 24 7.29 10.05 -7.99
N GLY A 25 6.04 10.09 -8.46
CA GLY A 25 5.45 11.29 -9.08
C GLY A 25 6.18 11.69 -10.37
N LEU A 26 6.55 10.70 -11.17
CA LEU A 26 7.25 10.88 -12.44
C LEU A 26 6.43 10.28 -13.58
N ASP A 27 6.55 10.87 -14.77
CA ASP A 27 5.93 10.28 -15.96
C ASP A 27 6.60 8.95 -16.34
N ASN A 28 5.84 8.06 -16.97
CA ASN A 28 6.38 6.80 -17.48
C ASN A 28 7.58 7.01 -18.42
N ALA A 29 7.56 8.08 -19.23
CA ALA A 29 8.67 8.44 -20.10
C ALA A 29 9.96 8.75 -19.32
N LEU A 30 9.85 9.36 -18.14
CA LEU A 30 11.00 9.63 -17.28
C LEU A 30 11.53 8.34 -16.64
N ILE A 31 10.64 7.41 -16.26
CA ILE A 31 11.05 6.07 -15.80
C ILE A 31 11.77 5.30 -16.91
N SER A 32 11.28 5.34 -18.15
CA SER A 32 11.98 4.72 -19.29
C SER A 32 13.36 5.33 -19.49
N ARG A 33 13.50 6.66 -19.45
CA ARG A 33 14.81 7.32 -19.57
C ARG A 33 15.76 6.98 -18.42
N LEU A 34 15.24 6.77 -17.20
CA LEU A 34 16.04 6.29 -16.07
C LEU A 34 16.51 4.85 -16.31
N SER A 35 15.64 3.97 -16.82
CA SER A 35 15.98 2.57 -17.12
C SER A 35 17.04 2.47 -18.21
N ASP A 36 16.91 3.26 -19.28
CA ASP A 36 17.84 3.29 -20.41
C ASP A 36 19.17 4.02 -20.09
N GLY A 37 19.34 4.54 -18.86
CA GLY A 37 20.51 5.35 -18.48
C GLY A 37 20.60 6.73 -19.17
N ARG A 38 19.56 7.13 -19.91
CA ARG A 38 19.48 8.44 -20.59
C ARG A 38 19.21 9.60 -19.64
N ARG A 39 18.86 9.30 -18.38
CA ARG A 39 18.65 10.26 -17.29
C ARG A 39 19.30 9.73 -16.02
N SER A 40 19.99 10.60 -15.30
CA SER A 40 20.54 10.29 -13.98
C SER A 40 19.48 10.43 -12.88
N TRP A 41 19.58 9.58 -11.85
CA TRP A 41 18.76 9.67 -10.65
C TRP A 41 19.03 10.97 -9.89
N LYS A 42 17.97 11.66 -9.45
CA LYS A 42 18.13 12.64 -8.37
C LYS A 42 18.34 11.90 -7.03
N PRO A 43 19.05 12.48 -6.05
CA PRO A 43 19.33 11.82 -4.77
C PRO A 43 18.08 11.33 -4.01
N HIS A 44 16.97 12.06 -4.06
CA HIS A 44 15.71 11.65 -3.43
C HIS A 44 14.97 10.56 -4.19
N GLU A 45 14.98 10.61 -5.53
CA GLU A 45 14.33 9.61 -6.39
C GLU A 45 14.94 8.23 -6.18
N TYR A 46 16.28 8.17 -6.06
CA TYR A 46 16.99 6.91 -5.83
C TYR A 46 16.56 6.23 -4.52
N LYS A 47 16.55 6.99 -3.42
CA LYS A 47 16.15 6.46 -2.10
C LYS A 47 14.70 5.98 -2.10
N ARG A 48 13.80 6.75 -2.74
CA ARG A 48 12.39 6.37 -2.88
C ARG A 48 12.22 5.12 -3.74
N ALA A 49 12.86 5.06 -4.91
CA ALA A 49 12.80 3.89 -5.79
C ALA A 49 13.28 2.62 -5.09
N ARG A 50 14.35 2.72 -4.29
CA ARG A 50 14.82 1.58 -3.48
C ARG A 50 13.75 1.16 -2.47
N SER A 51 13.18 2.10 -1.72
CA SER A 51 12.11 1.79 -0.76
C SER A 51 10.87 1.17 -1.42
N PHE A 52 10.55 1.55 -2.66
CA PHE A 52 9.47 0.96 -3.44
C PHE A 52 9.72 -0.51 -3.75
N PHE A 53 10.91 -0.86 -4.26
CA PHE A 53 11.24 -2.25 -4.55
C PHE A 53 11.47 -3.09 -3.29
N ASP A 54 11.89 -2.46 -2.19
CA ASP A 54 12.01 -3.09 -0.88
C ASP A 54 10.64 -3.49 -0.31
N LEU A 55 9.51 -2.98 -0.83
CA LEU A 55 8.16 -3.40 -0.43
C LEU A 55 7.93 -4.89 -0.70
N VAL A 56 8.50 -5.42 -1.78
CA VAL A 56 8.30 -6.81 -2.22
C VAL A 56 9.45 -7.67 -1.72
N PRO A 57 9.19 -8.61 -0.78
CA PRO A 57 10.21 -9.55 -0.33
C PRO A 57 10.76 -10.40 -1.48
N GLN A 58 11.96 -10.92 -1.28
CA GLN A 58 12.58 -11.82 -2.25
C GLN A 58 11.70 -13.04 -2.50
N GLY A 59 11.68 -13.54 -3.74
CA GLY A 59 10.86 -14.69 -4.13
C GLY A 59 9.35 -14.41 -4.29
N SER A 60 8.83 -13.26 -3.85
CA SER A 60 7.39 -12.93 -3.98
C SER A 60 6.98 -12.43 -5.38
N GLY A 61 7.94 -12.20 -6.27
CA GLY A 61 7.71 -11.67 -7.63
C GLY A 61 6.62 -12.39 -8.44
N PRO A 62 6.56 -13.73 -8.47
CA PRO A 62 5.49 -14.47 -9.16
C PRO A 62 4.09 -14.17 -8.62
N LEU A 63 3.93 -14.02 -7.30
CA LEU A 63 2.66 -13.65 -6.67
C LEU A 63 2.24 -12.25 -7.11
N VAL A 64 3.17 -11.29 -7.07
CA VAL A 64 2.91 -9.92 -7.51
C VAL A 64 2.58 -9.85 -9.01
N LYS A 65 3.22 -10.66 -9.85
CA LYS A 65 2.87 -10.77 -11.28
C LYS A 65 1.43 -11.25 -11.46
N ARG A 66 0.94 -12.18 -10.64
CA ARG A 66 -0.47 -12.63 -10.65
C ARG A 66 -1.43 -11.52 -10.22
N LEU A 67 -1.06 -10.74 -9.19
CA LEU A 67 -1.82 -9.56 -8.75
C LEU A 67 -1.99 -8.50 -9.86
N ARG A 68 -1.19 -8.52 -10.93
CA ARG A 68 -1.42 -7.61 -12.07
C ARG A 68 -2.73 -7.88 -12.81
N ARG A 69 -3.32 -9.08 -12.67
CA ARG A 69 -4.62 -9.42 -13.27
C ARG A 69 -5.75 -8.80 -12.46
N ARG A 70 -6.70 -8.15 -13.15
CA ARG A 70 -7.84 -7.48 -12.53
C ARG A 70 -8.71 -8.45 -11.73
N ASP A 71 -9.05 -9.58 -12.32
CA ASP A 71 -9.92 -10.60 -11.71
C ASP A 71 -9.34 -11.11 -10.38
N THR A 72 -8.01 -11.30 -10.33
CA THR A 72 -7.32 -11.69 -9.10
C THR A 72 -7.48 -10.64 -8.01
N ARG A 73 -7.35 -9.35 -8.34
CA ARG A 73 -7.50 -8.26 -7.37
C ARG A 73 -8.94 -8.09 -6.90
N GLN A 74 -9.91 -8.25 -7.80
CA GLN A 74 -11.33 -8.22 -7.47
C GLN A 74 -11.74 -9.36 -6.53
N LEU A 75 -11.07 -10.51 -6.62
CA LEU A 75 -11.31 -11.62 -5.71
C LEU A 75 -10.73 -11.36 -4.32
N ILE A 76 -9.46 -10.97 -4.23
CA ILE A 76 -8.74 -10.92 -2.95
C ILE A 76 -8.88 -9.58 -2.22
N GLY A 77 -9.13 -8.49 -2.95
CA GLY A 77 -9.22 -7.13 -2.41
C GLY A 77 -10.33 -7.01 -1.37
N PRO A 78 -11.57 -7.44 -1.67
CA PRO A 78 -12.65 -7.47 -0.69
C PRO A 78 -12.35 -8.33 0.53
N THR A 79 -11.78 -9.54 0.33
CA THR A 79 -11.38 -10.43 1.44
C THR A 79 -10.33 -9.77 2.34
N LEU A 80 -9.35 -9.09 1.76
CA LEU A 80 -8.33 -8.35 2.49
C LEU A 80 -8.96 -7.22 3.32
N ALA A 81 -9.83 -6.44 2.70
CA ALA A 81 -10.49 -5.32 3.32
C ALA A 81 -11.41 -5.74 4.49
N GLU A 82 -12.23 -6.77 4.29
CA GLU A 82 -13.13 -7.31 5.33
C GLU A 82 -12.34 -7.81 6.55
N ALA A 83 -11.24 -8.53 6.32
CA ALA A 83 -10.41 -9.00 7.40
C ALA A 83 -9.73 -7.87 8.16
N LEU A 84 -9.25 -6.82 7.49
CA LEU A 84 -8.68 -5.65 8.15
C LEU A 84 -9.72 -4.87 8.97
N ILE A 85 -10.98 -4.80 8.49
CA ILE A 85 -12.11 -4.27 9.26
C ILE A 85 -12.36 -5.09 10.53
N ASN A 86 -12.30 -6.43 10.43
CA ASN A 86 -12.56 -7.35 11.52
C ASN A 86 -11.42 -7.39 12.55
N LEU A 87 -10.18 -7.13 12.13
CA LEU A 87 -9.01 -6.98 13.00
C LEU A 87 -8.99 -5.67 13.80
N GLY A 88 -10.02 -4.82 13.66
CA GLY A 88 -10.15 -3.59 14.42
C GLY A 88 -9.38 -2.40 13.83
N HIS A 89 -8.85 -2.51 12.60
CA HIS A 89 -8.18 -1.40 11.91
C HIS A 89 -9.16 -0.36 11.31
N ARG A 90 -10.36 -0.24 11.92
CA ARG A 90 -11.46 0.62 11.48
C ARG A 90 -11.14 2.11 11.61
N ALA A 91 -10.34 2.50 12.61
CA ALA A 91 -10.07 3.91 12.90
C ALA A 91 -9.20 4.58 11.82
N ALA A 92 -8.19 3.87 11.31
CA ALA A 92 -7.31 4.39 10.27
C ALA A 92 -7.93 4.25 8.87
N PHE A 93 -8.33 3.04 8.46
CA PHE A 93 -8.63 2.77 7.05
C PHE A 93 -10.08 2.33 6.81
N GLY A 94 -10.97 2.54 7.79
CA GLY A 94 -12.32 1.99 7.78
C GLY A 94 -13.17 2.40 6.57
N ILE A 95 -13.02 3.65 6.09
CA ILE A 95 -13.76 4.13 4.92
C ILE A 95 -13.29 3.44 3.64
N LEU A 96 -11.97 3.34 3.43
CA LEU A 96 -11.45 2.64 2.26
C LEU A 96 -11.80 1.16 2.29
N PHE A 97 -11.51 0.48 3.41
CA PHE A 97 -11.76 -0.95 3.48
C PHE A 97 -13.25 -1.24 3.27
N ARG A 98 -14.14 -0.36 3.75
CA ARG A 98 -15.56 -0.47 3.45
C ARG A 98 -15.82 -0.35 1.94
N ALA A 99 -15.31 0.69 1.29
CA ALA A 99 -15.48 0.89 -0.16
C ALA A 99 -14.93 -0.29 -0.98
N VAL A 100 -13.79 -0.86 -0.61
CA VAL A 100 -13.22 -2.05 -1.27
C VAL A 100 -14.06 -3.30 -0.98
N SER A 101 -14.50 -3.50 0.26
CA SER A 101 -15.35 -4.65 0.63
C SER A 101 -16.72 -4.62 -0.05
N GLU A 102 -17.26 -3.42 -0.30
CA GLU A 102 -18.53 -3.20 -1.00
C GLU A 102 -18.36 -3.17 -2.53
N GLY A 103 -17.13 -3.28 -3.05
CA GLY A 103 -16.83 -3.27 -4.48
C GLY A 103 -16.91 -1.89 -5.15
N ALA A 104 -17.00 -0.81 -4.37
CA ALA A 104 -16.97 0.58 -4.87
C ALA A 104 -15.54 1.05 -5.22
N ALA A 105 -14.51 0.33 -4.77
CA ALA A 105 -13.09 0.55 -5.09
C ALA A 105 -12.36 -0.80 -5.34
N GLU A 106 -11.22 -0.82 -6.03
CA GLU A 106 -10.50 -2.04 -6.42
C GLU A 106 -8.98 -1.89 -6.25
N LEU A 107 -8.43 -2.43 -5.16
CA LEU A 107 -7.01 -2.32 -4.82
C LEU A 107 -6.10 -2.77 -5.99
N ARG A 108 -5.10 -1.97 -6.36
CA ARG A 108 -3.93 -2.33 -7.19
C ARG A 108 -2.98 -3.30 -6.49
N ALA A 109 -2.17 -3.97 -7.31
CA ALA A 109 -1.21 -4.99 -6.87
C ALA A 109 -0.20 -4.48 -5.81
N ASP A 110 0.35 -3.29 -6.03
CA ASP A 110 1.33 -2.67 -5.13
C ASP A 110 0.74 -2.37 -3.74
N GLN A 111 -0.53 -1.96 -3.69
CA GLN A 111 -1.19 -1.64 -2.41
C GLN A 111 -1.57 -2.91 -1.66
N ILE A 112 -2.01 -3.96 -2.36
CA ILE A 112 -2.28 -5.27 -1.74
C ILE A 112 -1.00 -5.78 -1.08
N VAL A 113 0.14 -5.70 -1.77
CA VAL A 113 1.45 -6.04 -1.19
C VAL A 113 1.76 -5.17 0.03
N ALA A 114 1.61 -3.84 -0.09
CA ALA A 114 1.91 -2.92 1.01
C ALA A 114 1.03 -3.16 2.25
N LEU A 115 -0.27 -3.40 2.06
CA LEU A 115 -1.23 -3.72 3.11
C LEU A 115 -0.87 -5.04 3.79
N CYS A 116 -0.65 -6.08 3.00
CA CYS A 116 -0.26 -7.37 3.55
C CYS A 116 1.04 -7.22 4.38
N ARG A 117 1.97 -6.32 4.01
CA ARG A 117 3.24 -6.12 4.71
C ARG A 117 3.04 -5.33 5.99
N LYS A 118 2.30 -4.22 5.90
CA LYS A 118 1.97 -3.35 7.05
C LYS A 118 1.27 -4.13 8.15
N PHE A 119 0.39 -5.05 7.77
CA PHE A 119 -0.41 -5.84 8.71
C PHE A 119 0.11 -7.27 8.91
N ASN A 120 1.29 -7.62 8.39
CA ASN A 120 1.90 -8.94 8.54
C ASN A 120 0.98 -10.12 8.13
N ILE A 121 0.30 -9.95 7.00
CA ILE A 121 -0.56 -10.93 6.35
C ILE A 121 0.22 -11.69 5.29
N ASP A 122 0.11 -13.01 5.31
CA ASP A 122 0.70 -13.90 4.31
C ASP A 122 0.00 -13.72 2.94
N LEU A 123 0.69 -13.07 2.00
CA LEU A 123 0.19 -12.85 0.65
C LEU A 123 -0.03 -14.16 -0.11
N ALA A 124 0.83 -15.16 0.08
CA ALA A 124 0.68 -16.45 -0.60
C ALA A 124 -0.61 -17.15 -0.13
N HIS A 125 -0.89 -17.10 1.17
CA HIS A 125 -2.12 -17.66 1.72
C HIS A 125 -3.37 -16.91 1.24
N LEU A 126 -3.34 -15.57 1.26
CA LEU A 126 -4.43 -14.73 0.73
C LEU A 126 -4.74 -15.09 -0.73
N MET A 127 -3.69 -15.28 -1.53
CA MET A 127 -3.79 -15.65 -2.95
C MET A 127 -4.40 -17.04 -3.21
N THR A 128 -4.50 -17.90 -2.20
CA THR A 128 -5.19 -19.21 -2.33
C THR A 128 -6.70 -19.13 -2.09
N GLY A 129 -7.24 -17.97 -1.74
CA GLY A 129 -8.67 -17.80 -1.44
C GLY A 129 -9.11 -18.46 -0.12
N ARG A 130 -8.18 -18.95 0.70
CA ARG A 130 -8.45 -19.62 1.99
C ARG A 130 -8.62 -18.66 3.16
N GLY A 131 -8.72 -17.37 2.87
CA GLY A 131 -8.84 -16.29 3.86
C GLY A 131 -7.48 -15.71 4.27
N ILE A 132 -7.44 -15.10 5.46
CA ILE A 132 -6.26 -14.41 5.98
C ILE A 132 -5.51 -15.28 6.96
N ARG A 133 -4.20 -15.37 6.76
CA ARG A 133 -3.27 -15.90 7.74
C ARG A 133 -2.29 -14.82 8.15
N MET A 134 -2.18 -14.60 9.45
CA MET A 134 -1.11 -13.80 10.04
C MET A 134 0.14 -14.67 10.10
N GLY A 135 1.27 -14.17 9.64
CA GLY A 135 2.49 -14.96 9.61
C GLY A 135 3.50 -14.45 8.61
N ALA A 136 4.72 -15.01 8.72
CA ALA A 136 5.88 -14.58 7.97
C ALA A 136 5.58 -14.51 6.47
N TRP A 137 5.70 -13.30 5.93
CA TRP A 137 5.90 -13.08 4.50
C TRP A 137 7.02 -13.98 3.98
N PRO A 138 6.99 -14.40 2.71
CA PRO A 138 7.95 -15.37 2.20
C PRO A 138 9.38 -14.80 2.31
N GLY A 139 10.07 -15.25 3.34
CA GLY A 139 11.53 -15.28 3.47
C GLY A 139 12.05 -16.71 3.70
N ASP A 140 11.15 -17.66 3.99
CA ASP A 140 11.44 -19.08 4.09
C ASP A 140 10.98 -19.80 2.81
N GLU A 141 11.93 -20.44 2.10
CA GLU A 141 11.74 -21.25 0.88
C GLU A 141 10.54 -22.22 0.97
N LEU A 142 10.21 -22.69 2.18
CA LEU A 142 9.10 -23.59 2.47
C LEU A 142 7.71 -23.00 2.14
N THR A 143 7.55 -21.68 2.16
CA THR A 143 6.26 -21.02 1.90
C THR A 143 5.94 -20.93 0.42
N LEU A 144 6.97 -20.73 -0.43
CA LEU A 144 6.86 -20.74 -1.89
C LEU A 144 6.60 -22.16 -2.42
N ILE A 145 7.26 -23.16 -1.84
CA ILE A 145 7.03 -24.58 -2.18
C ILE A 145 5.57 -24.97 -1.88
N ASN A 146 5.04 -24.59 -0.71
CA ASN A 146 3.63 -24.85 -0.36
C ASN A 146 2.63 -24.10 -1.27
N TYR A 147 2.97 -22.90 -1.74
CA TYR A 147 2.14 -22.16 -2.69
C TYR A 147 2.18 -22.77 -4.09
N GLU A 148 3.36 -23.13 -4.60
CA GLU A 148 3.49 -23.80 -5.89
C GLU A 148 2.80 -25.16 -5.89
N GLU A 149 2.90 -25.93 -4.81
CA GLU A 149 2.15 -27.18 -4.64
C GLU A 149 0.64 -26.97 -4.56
N ALA A 150 0.17 -25.91 -3.89
CA ALA A 150 -1.25 -25.55 -3.90
C ALA A 150 -1.73 -25.19 -5.31
N CYS A 151 -0.93 -24.45 -6.06
CA CYS A 151 -1.25 -24.06 -7.44
C CYS A 151 -1.24 -25.26 -8.40
N ARG A 152 -0.29 -26.18 -8.27
CA ARG A 152 -0.26 -27.43 -9.06
C ARG A 152 -1.45 -28.33 -8.75
N ARG A 153 -2.01 -28.27 -7.53
CA ARG A 153 -3.25 -28.98 -7.17
C ARG A 153 -4.51 -28.30 -7.74
N ASP A 154 -4.55 -26.97 -7.79
CA ASP A 154 -5.71 -26.22 -8.31
C ASP A 154 -5.73 -26.13 -9.86
N GLU A 155 -4.60 -26.28 -10.55
CA GLU A 155 -4.57 -26.42 -12.02
C GLU A 155 -5.22 -27.73 -12.51
N GLY A 156 -5.41 -28.72 -11.61
CA GLY A 156 -6.22 -29.92 -11.86
C GLY A 156 -7.70 -29.77 -11.51
N ASN A 157 -8.10 -28.63 -10.93
CA ASN A 157 -9.47 -28.37 -10.46
C ASN A 157 -9.92 -26.96 -10.90
N ALA A 158 -9.72 -26.67 -12.17
CA ALA A 158 -10.36 -25.56 -12.84
C ALA A 158 -11.89 -25.72 -12.76
N PHE A 159 -12.53 -24.84 -11.99
CA PHE A 159 -13.90 -24.37 -12.23
C PHE A 159 -14.97 -25.46 -12.37
N ALA A 160 -15.23 -26.20 -11.29
CA ALA A 160 -16.46 -26.98 -11.16
C ALA A 160 -17.47 -26.20 -10.28
N ASN A 161 -18.59 -25.85 -10.91
CA ASN A 161 -19.81 -25.27 -10.32
C ASN A 161 -20.16 -25.79 -8.92
N SER A 162 -20.73 -24.90 -8.09
CA SER A 162 -21.95 -25.20 -7.32
C SER A 162 -22.45 -23.91 -6.66
N ASP A 163 -23.39 -23.22 -7.29
CA ASP A 163 -24.80 -23.32 -6.92
C ASP A 163 -25.25 -24.64 -6.26
N VAL A 164 -26.25 -24.46 -5.39
CA VAL A 164 -27.16 -25.43 -4.76
C VAL A 164 -26.93 -25.63 -3.25
N GLY A 165 -28.00 -25.31 -2.53
CA GLY A 165 -28.08 -25.30 -1.07
C GLY A 165 -27.85 -26.65 -0.40
N GLY A 166 -27.54 -26.58 0.89
CA GLY A 166 -27.31 -27.74 1.72
C GLY A 166 -27.17 -27.34 3.18
N ASP A 167 -28.31 -27.28 3.85
CA ASP A 167 -28.44 -27.23 5.30
C ASP A 167 -27.59 -28.34 5.95
N ARG A 168 -26.50 -27.97 6.65
CA ARG A 168 -25.81 -28.86 7.59
C ARG A 168 -25.29 -28.09 8.80
N LYS A 169 -26.14 -28.08 9.83
CA LYS A 169 -25.75 -28.02 11.25
C LYS A 169 -24.52 -28.91 11.53
N ARG A 170 -23.37 -28.31 11.82
CA ARG A 170 -22.31 -28.92 12.64
C ARG A 170 -21.69 -27.89 13.55
N SER A 171 -22.25 -27.82 14.76
CA SER A 171 -21.64 -27.20 15.92
C SER A 171 -20.27 -27.85 16.20
N ARG A 172 -19.18 -27.14 15.88
CA ARG A 172 -17.89 -27.38 16.52
C ARG A 172 -17.63 -26.20 17.44
N ARG A 173 -17.66 -26.45 18.75
CA ARG A 173 -17.22 -25.53 19.80
C ARG A 173 -15.82 -25.04 19.45
N ALA A 174 -15.71 -23.80 18.99
CA ALA A 174 -14.45 -23.10 18.90
C ALA A 174 -13.93 -22.90 20.33
N LYS A 175 -12.75 -23.46 20.64
CA LYS A 175 -12.01 -23.10 21.84
C LYS A 175 -11.57 -21.65 21.65
N VAL A 176 -12.28 -20.73 22.32
CA VAL A 176 -11.90 -19.32 22.42
C VAL A 176 -10.59 -19.26 23.22
N ALA A 177 -9.48 -19.01 22.54
CA ALA A 177 -8.26 -18.60 23.18
C ALA A 177 -8.49 -17.18 23.72
N LYS A 178 -8.59 -17.05 25.05
CA LYS A 178 -8.54 -15.75 25.71
C LYS A 178 -7.11 -15.25 25.60
N PHE A 179 -6.88 -14.26 24.74
CA PHE A 179 -5.63 -13.53 24.74
C PHE A 179 -5.62 -12.60 25.95
N ALA A 180 -4.55 -12.75 26.75
CA ALA A 180 -4.24 -11.91 27.89
C ALA A 180 -4.08 -10.44 27.46
N ASP A 181 -4.46 -9.56 28.39
CA ASP A 181 -4.35 -8.10 28.33
C ASP A 181 -3.10 -7.63 27.57
N ARG A 182 -3.33 -7.13 26.36
CA ARG A 182 -2.46 -6.16 25.71
C ARG A 182 -3.20 -4.85 25.77
N GLU A 183 -2.61 -3.88 26.45
CA GLU A 183 -2.97 -2.46 26.40
C GLU A 183 -3.57 -2.12 25.03
N SER A 184 -4.78 -1.57 25.07
CA SER A 184 -5.64 -1.21 23.96
C SER A 184 -4.86 -0.80 22.70
N LEU A 185 -4.75 -1.72 21.74
CA LEU A 185 -4.29 -1.41 20.39
C LEU A 185 -5.18 -0.34 19.73
N ALA A 186 -6.40 -0.15 20.25
CA ALA A 186 -7.34 0.87 19.81
C ALA A 186 -6.94 2.29 20.22
N ASP A 187 -6.11 2.47 21.26
CA ASP A 187 -5.67 3.80 21.72
C ASP A 187 -4.47 4.34 20.92
N ARG A 188 -3.88 3.52 20.04
CA ARG A 188 -2.68 3.86 19.25
C ARG A 188 -2.95 4.15 17.77
N ILE A 189 -4.21 4.10 17.32
CA ILE A 189 -4.58 4.35 15.92
C ILE A 189 -5.30 5.70 15.85
N THR A 190 -4.54 6.79 15.78
CA THR A 190 -5.08 8.08 15.33
C THR A 190 -5.68 7.88 13.94
N ALA A 191 -6.94 8.31 13.78
CA ALA A 191 -7.73 8.07 12.59
C ALA A 191 -7.04 8.58 11.33
N CYS A 192 -7.12 7.85 10.21
CA CYS A 192 -6.70 8.42 8.94
C CYS A 192 -7.80 9.33 8.44
N GLU A 193 -7.42 10.54 8.04
CA GLU A 193 -8.37 11.49 7.49
C GLU A 193 -8.37 11.39 5.96
N PRO A 194 -9.56 11.28 5.32
CA PRO A 194 -9.67 11.29 3.88
C PRO A 194 -9.59 12.71 3.34
N PHE A 195 -8.87 12.90 2.25
CA PHE A 195 -8.78 14.17 1.50
C PHE A 195 -9.05 13.89 0.02
N ILE A 196 -9.81 14.77 -0.63
CA ILE A 196 -10.04 14.70 -2.07
C ILE A 196 -9.03 15.61 -2.77
N VAL A 197 -8.35 15.07 -3.77
CA VAL A 197 -7.43 15.83 -4.62
C VAL A 197 -8.26 16.70 -5.57
N MET A 198 -8.14 18.02 -5.43
CA MET A 198 -9.05 18.97 -6.10
C MET A 198 -8.59 19.39 -7.50
N ASP A 199 -7.30 19.23 -7.80
CA ASP A 199 -6.67 19.66 -9.06
C ASP A 199 -5.81 18.54 -9.68
N ASP A 200 -5.26 18.85 -10.86
CA ASP A 200 -4.48 17.92 -11.67
C ASP A 200 -2.96 18.13 -11.44
N GLU A 201 -2.56 19.07 -10.57
CA GLU A 201 -1.15 19.47 -10.39
C GLU A 201 -0.31 18.38 -9.73
N LEU A 202 -0.98 17.47 -9.04
CA LEU A 202 -0.37 16.32 -8.40
C LEU A 202 -0.26 15.11 -9.33
N GLU A 203 -0.68 15.22 -10.60
CA GLU A 203 -0.40 14.19 -11.60
C GLU A 203 1.12 14.08 -11.87
N PRO A 204 1.63 12.88 -12.19
CA PRO A 204 0.90 11.62 -12.39
C PRO A 204 0.65 10.85 -11.07
N ARG A 205 1.00 11.44 -9.93
CA ARG A 205 0.96 10.75 -8.64
C ARG A 205 -0.44 10.59 -8.09
N TYR A 206 -1.21 11.67 -8.07
CA TYR A 206 -2.59 11.68 -7.64
C TYR A 206 -3.45 12.30 -8.73
N ARG A 207 -4.60 11.69 -9.00
CA ARG A 207 -5.55 12.22 -9.98
C ARG A 207 -6.55 13.15 -9.31
N ARG A 208 -7.04 14.14 -10.04
CA ARG A 208 -8.19 14.91 -9.60
C ARG A 208 -9.39 14.02 -9.28
N GLY A 209 -10.04 14.33 -8.17
CA GLY A 209 -11.14 13.54 -7.60
C GLY A 209 -10.69 12.26 -6.89
N GLU A 210 -9.39 11.99 -6.78
CA GLU A 210 -8.88 10.87 -5.98
C GLU A 210 -8.95 11.16 -4.50
N THR A 211 -9.49 10.22 -3.72
CA THR A 211 -9.45 10.28 -2.27
C THR A 211 -8.14 9.68 -1.78
N ILE A 212 -7.30 10.50 -1.16
CA ILE A 212 -6.09 10.07 -0.46
C ILE A 212 -6.37 9.97 1.04
N TYR A 213 -5.63 9.11 1.72
CA TYR A 213 -5.78 8.90 3.16
C TYR A 213 -4.50 9.30 3.88
N ILE A 214 -4.67 10.01 4.99
CA ILE A 214 -3.56 10.55 5.75
C ILE A 214 -3.39 9.77 7.04
N ASP A 215 -2.25 9.13 7.25
CA ASP A 215 -1.92 8.43 8.49
C ASP A 215 -1.50 9.42 9.59
N GLY A 216 -2.48 9.78 10.42
CA GLY A 216 -2.27 10.60 11.62
C GLY A 216 -1.60 9.85 12.78
N SER A 217 -1.28 8.56 12.62
CA SER A 217 -0.55 7.75 13.62
C SER A 217 0.96 7.68 13.38
N ALA A 218 1.43 8.28 12.28
CA ALA A 218 2.85 8.39 12.00
C ALA A 218 3.55 9.22 13.08
N ARG A 219 4.44 8.56 13.83
CA ARG A 219 5.19 9.20 14.94
C ARG A 219 6.24 10.20 14.45
N GLU A 220 6.78 9.98 13.24
CA GLU A 220 7.83 10.82 12.66
C GLU A 220 7.68 10.83 11.13
N CYS A 221 7.84 12.01 10.53
CA CYS A 221 7.93 12.16 9.07
C CYS A 221 9.39 11.97 8.63
N ARG A 222 9.61 11.27 7.52
CA ARG A 222 10.94 11.03 6.96
C ARG A 222 11.16 11.85 5.71
N TYR A 223 12.42 12.13 5.42
CA TYR A 223 12.81 12.72 4.14
C TYR A 223 12.21 11.90 2.98
N GLY A 224 11.53 12.58 2.07
CA GLY A 224 10.84 11.94 0.96
C GLY A 224 9.51 11.29 1.35
N ASP A 225 8.94 11.53 2.51
CA ASP A 225 7.52 11.26 2.74
C ASP A 225 6.66 12.34 2.08
N ASP A 226 5.49 11.97 1.58
CA ASP A 226 4.48 12.97 1.26
C ASP A 226 3.73 13.31 2.52
N VAL A 227 3.63 14.60 2.71
CA VAL A 227 3.03 15.20 3.88
C VAL A 227 1.93 16.13 3.42
N VAL A 228 0.89 16.17 4.24
CA VAL A 228 -0.15 17.16 4.13
C VAL A 228 0.04 18.15 5.25
N MET A 229 -0.01 19.42 4.90
CA MET A 229 0.01 20.54 5.80
C MET A 229 -1.36 21.20 5.78
N SER A 230 -2.06 21.17 6.91
CA SER A 230 -3.31 21.92 7.07
C SER A 230 -3.01 23.39 7.31
N ARG A 231 -3.83 24.27 6.74
CA ARG A 231 -3.80 25.72 6.97
C ARG A 231 -5.06 26.15 7.72
N ASP A 232 -4.94 27.27 8.44
CA ASP A 232 -6.11 27.91 9.04
C ASP A 232 -7.13 28.23 7.94
N GLY A 233 -8.38 27.81 8.16
CA GLY A 233 -9.47 27.96 7.17
C GLY A 233 -9.91 26.65 6.49
N GLY A 234 -9.26 25.51 6.78
CA GLY A 234 -9.69 24.19 6.31
C GLY A 234 -9.07 23.74 4.98
N ASP A 235 -8.25 24.58 4.37
CA ASP A 235 -7.45 24.21 3.20
C ASP A 235 -6.22 23.39 3.62
N ALA A 236 -5.81 22.45 2.77
CA ALA A 236 -4.60 21.67 3.00
C ALA A 236 -3.73 21.63 1.75
N VAL A 237 -2.41 21.63 1.96
CA VAL A 237 -1.42 21.52 0.88
C VAL A 237 -0.72 20.19 0.99
N ILE A 238 -0.61 19.48 -0.13
CA ILE A 238 0.13 18.23 -0.26
C ILE A 238 1.50 18.53 -0.84
N GLY A 239 2.56 17.96 -0.25
CA GLY A 239 3.90 18.07 -0.80
C GLY A 239 4.87 17.03 -0.24
N MET A 240 6.07 16.97 -0.80
CA MET A 240 7.12 16.06 -0.35
C MET A 240 8.00 16.73 0.71
N LEU A 241 8.20 16.07 1.84
CA LEU A 241 9.12 16.53 2.87
C LEU A 241 10.57 16.43 2.35
N SER A 242 11.20 17.58 2.16
CA SER A 242 12.57 17.69 1.62
C SER A 242 13.62 18.04 2.67
N ALA A 243 13.23 18.65 3.78
CA ALA A 243 14.03 18.76 4.99
C ALA A 243 13.13 19.15 6.14
N ALA A 244 13.54 18.81 7.36
CA ALA A 244 12.97 19.35 8.57
C ALA A 244 14.11 19.65 9.54
N ASP A 245 14.08 20.82 10.16
CA ASP A 245 14.91 21.18 11.30
C ASP A 245 14.04 21.73 12.44
N SER A 246 14.64 22.33 13.46
CA SER A 246 13.93 22.84 14.62
C SER A 246 13.08 24.08 14.35
N GLU A 247 13.36 24.82 13.26
CA GLU A 247 12.75 26.13 12.99
C GLU A 247 11.92 26.15 11.71
N THR A 248 12.29 25.35 10.71
CA THR A 248 11.67 25.34 9.39
C THR A 248 11.46 23.94 8.84
N VAL A 249 10.44 23.83 7.99
CA VAL A 249 10.16 22.65 7.20
C VAL A 249 10.20 23.01 5.72
N LEU A 250 11.00 22.27 4.96
CA LEU A 250 11.08 22.42 3.51
C LEU A 250 10.16 21.41 2.84
N ILE A 251 9.13 21.90 2.17
CA ILE A 251 8.16 21.10 1.43
C ILE A 251 8.32 21.38 -0.07
N GLU A 252 8.52 20.32 -0.86
CA GLU A 252 8.55 20.41 -2.32
C GLU A 252 7.16 20.08 -2.87
N THR A 253 6.51 21.07 -3.47
CA THR A 253 5.19 20.96 -4.10
C THR A 253 5.33 21.06 -5.62
N PRO A 254 4.52 20.35 -6.41
CA PRO A 254 4.56 20.47 -7.86
C PRO A 254 4.28 21.90 -8.37
N SER A 255 3.32 22.61 -7.78
CA SER A 255 2.88 23.91 -8.30
C SER A 255 3.58 25.13 -7.75
N ARG A 256 4.11 25.06 -6.52
CA ARG A 256 4.83 26.18 -5.90
C ARG A 256 6.33 25.94 -5.77
N GLY A 257 6.81 24.78 -6.21
CA GLY A 257 8.19 24.37 -6.04
C GLY A 257 8.52 24.15 -4.56
N ARG A 258 9.75 24.50 -4.17
CA ARG A 258 10.19 24.38 -2.78
C ARG A 258 9.69 25.55 -1.95
N ILE A 259 8.93 25.23 -0.92
CA ILE A 259 8.42 26.16 0.07
C ILE A 259 9.15 25.91 1.38
N SER A 260 9.74 26.96 1.96
CA SER A 260 10.22 26.94 3.34
C SER A 260 9.13 27.52 4.23
N VAL A 261 8.68 26.74 5.22
CA VAL A 261 7.61 27.13 6.14
C VAL A 261 8.15 27.07 7.56
N PRO A 262 8.05 28.16 8.35
CA PRO A 262 8.37 28.13 9.77
C PRO A 262 7.50 27.12 10.51
N VAL A 263 8.07 26.37 11.46
CA VAL A 263 7.33 25.34 12.23
C VAL A 263 6.11 25.95 12.94
N ALA A 264 6.20 27.21 13.37
CA ALA A 264 5.10 27.92 14.03
C ALA A 264 3.86 28.17 13.14
N GLU A 265 4.00 28.14 11.81
CA GLU A 265 2.89 28.32 10.86
C GLU A 265 2.21 26.99 10.48
N ILE A 266 2.73 25.86 10.97
CA ILE A 266 2.24 24.52 10.64
C ILE A 266 1.15 24.13 11.64
N VAL A 267 -0.12 24.22 11.22
CA VAL A 267 -1.26 23.80 12.06
C VAL A 267 -1.19 22.31 12.38
N SER A 268 -0.90 21.49 11.38
CA SER A 268 -0.54 20.09 11.56
C SER A 268 0.17 19.57 10.32
N MET A 269 1.10 18.64 10.52
CA MET A 269 1.74 17.88 9.46
C MET A 269 1.42 16.41 9.64
N ARG A 270 1.00 15.76 8.56
CA ARG A 270 0.63 14.35 8.60
C ARG A 270 1.11 13.62 7.35
N ARG A 271 1.45 12.34 7.51
CA ARG A 271 1.97 11.51 6.41
C ARG A 271 0.84 10.98 5.55
N ILE A 272 0.96 11.05 4.23
CA ILE A 272 0.03 10.37 3.34
C ILE A 272 0.34 8.87 3.38
N SER A 273 -0.65 8.07 3.76
CA SER A 273 -0.55 6.63 3.61
C SER A 273 -1.34 6.20 2.40
N PHE A 274 -0.62 5.56 1.51
CA PHE A 274 -1.20 4.88 0.38
C PHE A 274 -1.95 3.66 0.89
N THR A 275 -3.26 3.74 0.79
CA THR A 275 -4.09 2.58 0.56
C THR A 275 -4.88 2.98 -0.66
N GLU A 276 -4.26 2.82 -1.82
CA GLU A 276 -4.84 3.41 -3.02
C GLU A 276 -5.89 2.47 -3.61
N ARG A 277 -6.60 3.02 -4.60
CA ARG A 277 -7.79 2.49 -5.27
C ARG A 277 -7.81 1.01 -5.45
#